data_AF-A0AAN0JRG5-F1
#
_entry.id   AF-A0AAN0JRG5-F1
#
_cell.length_a   1.000
_cell.length_b   1.000
_cell.length_c   1.000
_cell.angle_alpha   90.00
_cell.angle_beta   90.00
_cell.angle_gamma   90.00
#
_symmetry.space_group_name_H-M   'P 1'
#
loop_
_entity.id
_entity.type
_entity.pdbx_description
1 polymer ?
#
loop_
_entity_poly.entity_id
_entity_poly.type
_entity_poly.pdbx_seq_one_letter_code
_entity_poly.pdbx_strand_id
1 'polypeptide(L)'
;MFMILLAVISVLALVSPATIKKLMKSTRSFSTTTTGTSPAQPHQDSTTVNPDSDGAGQLGINDLNRVQTVLNEVLFGPVNWNKLGLKLGLYQPRLNIIAKSGGDADDHWRKTLEAWLEGKDNATSRTWQTLIDAVKETDGRAAAERIPDKLKSLYGITLQ
;
A
#
# COMPACT_ATOMS: atom_id res chain seq x y z
N MET A 1 45.77 -30.20 -11.82
CA MET A 1 44.47 -30.20 -12.53
C MET A 1 43.96 -28.76 -12.55
N PHE A 2 43.61 -28.28 -13.74
CA PHE A 2 43.48 -26.88 -14.13
C PHE A 2 42.34 -26.10 -13.42
N MET A 3 42.58 -24.80 -13.23
CA MET A 3 41.59 -23.75 -13.02
C MET A 3 40.63 -23.63 -14.20
N ILE A 4 39.31 -23.57 -13.97
CA ILE A 4 38.36 -22.96 -14.92
C ILE A 4 37.49 -21.95 -14.19
N LEU A 5 37.64 -20.72 -14.67
CA LEU A 5 36.99 -19.47 -14.33
C LEU A 5 35.81 -19.24 -15.31
N LEU A 6 34.83 -18.43 -14.87
CA LEU A 6 33.90 -17.59 -15.66
C LEU A 6 32.53 -18.12 -16.13
N ALA A 7 31.58 -17.18 -15.93
CA ALA A 7 30.49 -16.79 -16.80
C ALA A 7 29.16 -17.55 -16.70
N VAL A 8 28.28 -17.03 -15.83
CA VAL A 8 26.83 -16.99 -16.13
C VAL A 8 26.49 -15.53 -16.47
N ILE A 9 26.69 -15.18 -17.75
CA ILE A 9 26.27 -13.90 -18.33
C ILE A 9 25.09 -14.18 -19.27
N SER A 10 24.08 -13.31 -19.17
CA SER A 10 23.01 -13.01 -20.13
C SER A 10 21.88 -14.02 -20.32
N VAL A 11 20.65 -13.59 -19.98
CA VAL A 11 19.80 -12.86 -20.95
C VAL A 11 18.99 -11.78 -20.22
N LEU A 12 19.48 -10.54 -20.20
CA LEU A 12 18.62 -9.36 -19.99
C LEU A 12 18.09 -8.95 -21.36
N ALA A 13 16.88 -9.39 -21.70
CA ALA A 13 16.23 -8.96 -22.92
C ALA A 13 15.93 -7.45 -22.82
N LEU A 14 16.63 -6.69 -23.67
CA LEU A 14 16.49 -5.25 -23.82
C LEU A 14 15.10 -4.95 -24.43
N VAL A 15 14.10 -4.70 -23.60
CA VAL A 15 12.80 -4.21 -24.08
C VAL A 15 12.92 -2.70 -24.33
N SER A 16 13.03 -2.30 -25.58
CA SER A 16 13.10 -0.89 -25.97
C SER A 16 11.85 -0.13 -25.50
N PRO A 17 11.97 1.09 -24.93
CA PRO A 17 10.83 1.86 -24.42
C PRO A 17 9.81 2.29 -25.50
N ALA A 18 10.15 2.13 -26.78
CA ALA A 18 9.24 2.39 -27.91
C ALA A 18 8.12 1.34 -28.06
N THR A 19 8.33 0.10 -27.58
CA THR A 19 7.33 -0.97 -27.68
C THR A 19 6.21 -0.81 -26.65
N ILE A 20 6.52 -0.27 -25.47
CA ILE A 20 5.56 -0.07 -24.38
C ILE A 20 4.47 0.95 -24.78
N LYS A 21 4.81 1.96 -25.58
CA LYS A 21 3.85 2.98 -26.06
C LYS A 21 2.83 2.44 -27.07
N LYS A 22 3.05 1.27 -27.66
CA LYS A 22 2.12 0.71 -28.66
C LYS A 22 0.99 -0.12 -28.02
N LEU A 23 1.12 -0.53 -26.76
CA LEU A 23 0.11 -1.33 -26.07
C LEU A 23 -0.90 -0.49 -25.25
N MET A 24 -0.62 0.79 -24.95
CA MET A 24 -1.54 1.70 -24.24
C MET A 24 -2.37 2.62 -25.16
N LYS A 25 -2.74 2.18 -26.37
CA LYS A 25 -3.58 2.99 -27.29
C LYS A 25 -4.87 2.30 -27.73
N SER A 26 -5.26 1.19 -27.10
CA SER A 26 -6.47 0.46 -27.49
C SER A 26 -7.42 0.24 -26.30
N THR A 27 -7.95 1.35 -25.77
CA THR A 27 -9.22 1.30 -25.04
C THR A 27 -10.14 2.31 -25.72
N ARG A 28 -10.86 1.79 -26.70
CA ARG A 28 -11.84 2.50 -27.52
C ARG A 28 -13.06 2.82 -26.66
N SER A 29 -13.45 4.08 -26.70
CA SER A 29 -14.69 4.65 -26.20
C SER A 29 -15.91 3.81 -26.61
N PHE A 30 -16.81 3.54 -25.67
CA PHE A 30 -18.18 3.13 -25.95
C PHE A 30 -19.12 3.90 -25.02
N SER A 31 -19.84 4.86 -25.62
CA SER A 31 -20.97 5.55 -25.00
C SER A 31 -22.23 5.14 -25.73
N THR A 32 -23.24 4.64 -25.02
CA THR A 32 -24.66 4.75 -25.40
C THR A 32 -25.56 4.83 -24.16
N THR A 33 -26.24 5.96 -24.04
CA THR A 33 -27.44 6.36 -23.28
C THR A 33 -28.63 5.40 -23.58
N THR A 34 -29.66 5.11 -22.76
CA THR A 34 -30.68 5.97 -22.09
C THR A 34 -31.60 5.19 -21.10
N THR A 35 -31.96 5.90 -20.01
CA THR A 35 -33.27 6.13 -19.36
C THR A 35 -34.17 4.98 -18.83
N GLY A 36 -34.41 5.01 -17.51
CA GLY A 36 -35.54 4.36 -16.83
C GLY A 36 -35.60 4.63 -15.31
N THR A 37 -36.25 5.73 -14.93
CA THR A 37 -36.95 6.12 -13.67
C THR A 37 -36.58 5.53 -12.28
N SER A 38 -36.35 6.47 -11.35
CA SER A 38 -36.10 6.45 -9.88
C SER A 38 -37.15 5.71 -9.01
N PRO A 39 -36.84 5.28 -7.76
CA PRO A 39 -36.84 6.20 -6.60
C PRO A 39 -35.71 6.02 -5.54
N ALA A 40 -35.10 7.16 -5.19
CA ALA A 40 -34.70 7.68 -3.87
C ALA A 40 -33.74 6.93 -2.88
N GLN A 41 -32.56 7.57 -2.69
CA GLN A 41 -31.88 7.94 -1.41
C GLN A 41 -30.84 6.97 -0.76
N PRO A 42 -29.75 7.45 -0.09
CA PRO A 42 -29.09 8.77 -0.07
C PRO A 42 -27.59 8.79 -0.49
N HIS A 43 -27.17 9.99 -0.86
CA HIS A 43 -25.83 10.57 -0.90
C HIS A 43 -24.76 9.93 0.00
N GLN A 44 -23.67 9.49 -0.60
CA GLN A 44 -22.32 9.70 -0.08
C GLN A 44 -21.48 10.22 -1.25
N ASP A 45 -21.61 11.51 -1.50
CA ASP A 45 -20.52 12.25 -2.11
C ASP A 45 -19.38 12.22 -1.08
N SER A 46 -18.33 11.47 -1.36
CA SER A 46 -17.06 11.60 -0.66
C SER A 46 -16.02 12.06 -1.65
N THR A 47 -16.28 13.24 -2.21
CA THR A 47 -15.19 14.16 -2.50
C THR A 47 -14.72 14.73 -1.16
N THR A 48 -13.62 14.23 -0.63
CA THR A 48 -12.79 15.01 0.29
C THR A 48 -11.38 15.03 -0.27
N VAL A 49 -11.16 15.96 -1.20
CA VAL A 49 -9.89 16.67 -1.28
C VAL A 49 -9.72 17.36 0.08
N ASN A 50 -8.79 16.88 0.90
CA ASN A 50 -8.23 17.68 1.98
C ASN A 50 -6.74 17.86 1.70
N PRO A 51 -6.33 18.99 1.07
CA PRO A 51 -4.92 19.32 0.89
C PRO A 51 -4.25 19.83 2.18
N ASP A 52 -4.98 19.98 3.28
CA ASP A 52 -4.45 20.44 4.57
C ASP A 52 -4.75 19.40 5.66
N SER A 53 -4.02 18.29 5.66
CA SER A 53 -4.01 17.38 6.82
C SER A 53 -2.79 17.73 7.67
N ASP A 54 -3.07 18.42 8.76
CA ASP A 54 -2.30 18.78 9.96
C ASP A 54 -1.61 17.60 10.67
N GLY A 55 -1.33 16.52 9.94
CA GLY A 55 -0.35 15.51 10.29
C GLY A 55 -0.91 14.23 10.89
N ALA A 56 -2.07 14.26 11.54
CA ALA A 56 -2.66 13.07 12.17
C ALA A 56 -4.01 12.62 11.57
N GLY A 57 -4.38 13.15 10.39
CA GLY A 57 -5.64 12.81 9.71
C GLY A 57 -5.71 11.40 9.13
N GLN A 58 -6.87 11.08 8.57
CA GLN A 58 -7.13 9.77 7.97
C GLN A 58 -6.32 9.61 6.68
N LEU A 59 -5.51 8.55 6.66
CA LEU A 59 -4.68 8.13 5.54
C LEU A 59 -5.53 7.47 4.45
N GLY A 60 -5.17 7.78 3.21
CA GLY A 60 -5.77 7.19 2.02
C GLY A 60 -4.75 6.46 1.15
N ILE A 61 -5.22 5.87 0.05
CA ILE A 61 -4.37 5.12 -0.88
C ILE A 61 -3.19 5.94 -1.43
N ASN A 62 -3.36 7.26 -1.54
CA ASN A 62 -2.29 8.17 -2.00
C ASN A 62 -1.13 8.31 -0.99
N ASP A 63 -1.33 7.90 0.27
CA ASP A 63 -0.31 7.91 1.32
C ASP A 63 0.56 6.65 1.31
N LEU A 64 0.34 5.69 0.42
CA LEU A 64 1.05 4.39 0.40
C LEU A 64 2.57 4.55 0.43
N ASN A 65 3.13 5.38 -0.46
CA ASN A 65 4.58 5.61 -0.54
C ASN A 65 5.11 6.21 0.77
N ARG A 66 4.36 7.14 1.35
CA ARG A 66 4.70 7.79 2.61
C ARG A 66 4.70 6.78 3.77
N VAL A 67 3.70 5.92 3.86
CA VAL A 67 3.62 4.82 4.84
C VAL A 67 4.80 3.86 4.68
N GLN A 68 5.09 3.42 3.45
CA GLN A 68 6.23 2.52 3.19
C GLN A 68 7.57 3.16 3.57
N THR A 69 7.76 4.45 3.25
CA THR A 69 8.98 5.20 3.60
C THR A 69 9.20 5.21 5.11
N VAL A 70 8.17 5.55 5.90
CA VAL A 70 8.26 5.58 7.36
C VAL A 70 8.59 4.20 7.93
N LEU A 71 7.92 3.14 7.47
CA LEU A 71 8.14 1.78 7.95
C LEU A 71 9.55 1.26 7.60
N ASN A 72 10.06 1.56 6.41
CA ASN A 72 11.43 1.23 6.02
C ASN A 72 12.47 1.97 6.87
N GLU A 73 12.25 3.25 7.17
CA GLU A 73 13.13 4.06 8.01
C GLU A 73 13.22 3.60 9.46
N VAL A 74 12.20 2.87 9.94
CA VAL A 74 12.23 2.20 11.25
C VAL A 74 12.60 0.72 11.17
N LEU A 75 13.06 0.26 10.00
CA LEU A 75 13.45 -1.13 9.71
C LEU A 75 12.32 -2.15 9.95
N PHE A 76 11.07 -1.71 9.81
CA PHE A 76 9.91 -2.59 9.86
C PHE A 76 9.64 -3.16 8.47
N GLY A 77 10.17 -4.34 8.22
CA GLY A 77 10.17 -4.99 6.92
C GLY A 77 8.98 -5.92 6.63
N PRO A 78 8.99 -6.55 5.44
CA PRO A 78 7.84 -7.27 4.87
C PRO A 78 7.53 -8.63 5.53
N VAL A 79 8.44 -9.17 6.36
CA VAL A 79 8.34 -10.53 6.92
C VAL A 79 7.03 -10.79 7.65
N ASN A 80 6.49 -9.77 8.34
CA ASN A 80 5.28 -9.87 9.16
C ASN A 80 4.03 -9.28 8.50
N TRP A 81 3.99 -9.17 7.16
CA TRP A 81 2.87 -8.55 6.44
C TRP A 81 1.50 -9.13 6.82
N ASN A 82 1.41 -10.45 7.01
CA ASN A 82 0.15 -11.12 7.33
C ASN A 82 -0.35 -10.74 8.74
N LYS A 83 0.54 -10.82 9.73
CA LYS A 83 0.24 -10.42 11.13
C LYS A 83 -0.12 -8.93 11.19
N LEU A 84 0.62 -8.08 10.46
CA LEU A 84 0.32 -6.66 10.33
C LEU A 84 -1.09 -6.44 9.76
N GLY A 85 -1.42 -7.10 8.65
CA GLY A 85 -2.73 -6.98 8.03
C GLY A 85 -3.89 -7.30 8.99
N LEU A 86 -3.76 -8.36 9.80
CA LEU A 86 -4.75 -8.69 10.82
C LEU A 86 -4.89 -7.58 11.88
N LYS A 87 -3.77 -7.02 12.35
CA LYS A 87 -3.78 -5.91 13.33
C LYS A 87 -4.32 -4.61 12.77
N LEU A 88 -4.19 -4.41 11.46
CA LEU A 88 -4.78 -3.30 10.71
C LEU A 88 -6.28 -3.51 10.40
N GLY A 89 -6.88 -4.62 10.81
CA GLY A 89 -8.31 -4.89 10.64
C GLY A 89 -8.68 -5.59 9.33
N LEU A 90 -7.71 -6.11 8.58
CA LEU A 90 -7.98 -6.94 7.40
C LEU A 90 -8.35 -8.36 7.82
N TYR A 91 -9.27 -8.99 7.11
CA TYR A 91 -9.67 -10.35 7.41
C TYR A 91 -8.71 -11.38 6.81
N GLN A 92 -8.56 -12.52 7.49
CA GLN A 92 -7.75 -13.65 7.00
C GLN A 92 -8.08 -14.07 5.55
N PRO A 93 -9.34 -14.13 5.09
CA PRO A 93 -9.64 -14.44 3.70
C PRO A 93 -8.98 -13.48 2.70
N ARG A 94 -8.95 -12.18 2.99
CA ARG A 94 -8.26 -11.19 2.14
C ARG A 94 -6.76 -11.43 2.12
N LEU A 95 -6.16 -11.66 3.29
CA LEU A 95 -4.74 -11.94 3.38
C LEU A 95 -4.38 -13.24 2.65
N ASN A 96 -5.25 -14.24 2.67
CA ASN A 96 -5.07 -15.46 1.88
C ASN A 96 -5.13 -15.19 0.36
N ILE A 97 -5.99 -14.26 -0.10
CA ILE A 97 -6.01 -13.81 -1.50
C ILE A 97 -4.70 -13.11 -1.85
N ILE A 98 -4.19 -12.24 -0.97
CA ILE A 98 -2.89 -11.57 -1.15
C ILE A 98 -1.78 -12.61 -1.28
N ALA A 99 -1.68 -13.57 -0.36
CA ALA A 99 -0.68 -14.66 -0.42
C ALA A 99 -0.74 -15.48 -1.70
N LYS A 100 -1.95 -15.69 -2.26
CA LYS A 100 -2.16 -16.47 -3.49
C LYS A 100 -1.94 -15.68 -4.77
N SER A 101 -1.85 -14.35 -4.68
CA SER A 101 -1.71 -13.47 -5.85
C SER A 101 -0.32 -13.53 -6.51
N GLY A 102 0.61 -14.28 -5.92
CA GLY A 102 2.00 -14.36 -6.36
C GLY A 102 2.79 -13.10 -5.99
N GLY A 103 4.12 -13.22 -6.12
CA GLY A 103 5.07 -12.21 -5.68
C GLY A 103 5.84 -12.64 -4.43
N ASP A 104 6.75 -11.78 -4.00
CA ASP A 104 7.56 -11.99 -2.79
C ASP A 104 6.92 -11.36 -1.54
N ALA A 105 7.66 -11.35 -0.42
CA ALA A 105 7.17 -10.76 0.81
C ALA A 105 6.90 -9.25 0.67
N ASP A 106 7.71 -8.54 -0.11
CA ASP A 106 7.56 -7.11 -0.37
C ASP A 106 6.29 -6.81 -1.17
N ASP A 107 5.98 -7.64 -2.17
CA ASP A 107 4.73 -7.56 -2.93
C ASP A 107 3.51 -7.75 -2.01
N HIS A 108 3.54 -8.76 -1.14
CA HIS A 108 2.45 -9.01 -0.19
C HIS A 108 2.31 -7.90 0.85
N TRP A 109 3.43 -7.36 1.33
CA TRP A 109 3.45 -6.25 2.27
C TRP A 109 2.85 -4.98 1.65
N ARG A 110 3.24 -4.64 0.42
CA ARG A 110 2.64 -3.53 -0.33
C ARG A 110 1.13 -3.69 -0.49
N LYS A 111 0.67 -4.86 -0.97
CA LYS A 111 -0.76 -5.17 -1.15
C LYS A 111 -1.55 -5.12 0.16
N THR A 112 -0.91 -5.46 1.28
CA THR A 112 -1.52 -5.36 2.62
C THR A 112 -1.74 -3.90 3.00
N LEU A 113 -0.74 -3.04 2.82
CA LEU A 113 -0.86 -1.61 3.09
C LEU A 113 -1.87 -0.95 2.16
N GLU A 114 -1.90 -1.31 0.88
CA GLU A 114 -2.91 -0.86 -0.08
C GLU A 114 -4.33 -1.19 0.41
N ALA A 115 -4.58 -2.45 0.77
CA ALA A 115 -5.89 -2.87 1.25
C ALA A 115 -6.31 -2.12 2.53
N TRP A 116 -5.39 -1.89 3.45
CA TRP A 116 -5.67 -1.11 4.65
C TRP A 116 -5.98 0.35 4.32
N LEU A 117 -5.17 1.01 3.47
CA LEU A 117 -5.36 2.41 3.07
C LEU A 117 -6.63 2.63 2.22
N GLU A 118 -7.06 1.62 1.47
CA GLU A 118 -8.35 1.62 0.78
C GLU A 118 -9.54 1.43 1.74
N GLY A 119 -9.30 1.13 3.02
CA GLY A 119 -10.33 0.96 4.04
C GLY A 119 -11.11 -0.34 3.88
N LYS A 120 -10.45 -1.41 3.41
CA LYS A 120 -11.09 -2.70 3.23
C LYS A 120 -11.41 -3.37 4.57
N ASP A 121 -12.43 -4.23 4.55
CA ASP A 121 -12.84 -5.03 5.69
C ASP A 121 -13.15 -4.14 6.92
N ASN A 122 -12.48 -4.35 8.06
CA ASN A 122 -12.65 -3.54 9.27
C ASN A 122 -11.57 -2.46 9.44
N ALA A 123 -10.84 -2.10 8.38
CA ALA A 123 -9.84 -1.03 8.37
C ALA A 123 -10.48 0.37 8.39
N THR A 124 -11.39 0.65 9.33
CA THR A 124 -12.12 1.93 9.40
C THR A 124 -11.25 3.06 9.93
N SER A 125 -10.33 2.76 10.85
CA SER A 125 -9.35 3.71 11.39
C SER A 125 -8.02 3.59 10.65
N ARG A 126 -7.80 4.49 9.67
CA ARG A 126 -6.56 4.55 8.88
C ARG A 126 -5.74 5.75 9.34
N THR A 127 -5.17 5.69 10.53
CA THR A 127 -4.34 6.77 11.07
C THR A 127 -2.93 6.26 11.33
N TRP A 128 -1.98 7.18 11.49
CA TRP A 128 -0.64 6.82 11.96
C TRP A 128 -0.67 6.11 13.30
N GLN A 129 -1.58 6.49 14.21
CA GLN A 129 -1.72 5.84 15.50
C GLN A 129 -2.13 4.36 15.34
N THR A 130 -3.13 4.06 14.50
CA THR A 130 -3.53 2.67 14.21
C THR A 130 -2.35 1.87 13.63
N LEU A 131 -1.56 2.49 12.75
CA LEU A 131 -0.37 1.84 12.20
C LEU A 131 0.68 1.54 13.28
N ILE A 132 0.97 2.50 14.16
CA ILE A 132 1.93 2.36 15.27
C ILE A 132 1.50 1.22 16.19
N ASP A 133 0.23 1.18 16.57
CA ASP A 133 -0.30 0.13 17.44
C ASP A 133 -0.23 -1.24 16.76
N ALA A 134 -0.57 -1.33 15.48
CA ALA A 134 -0.44 -2.57 14.72
C ALA A 134 1.02 -3.04 14.60
N VAL A 135 1.97 -2.13 14.36
CA VAL A 135 3.41 -2.43 14.33
C VAL A 135 3.91 -2.90 15.69
N LYS A 136 3.45 -2.25 16.77
CA LYS A 136 3.79 -2.64 18.15
C LYS A 136 3.31 -4.06 18.48
N GLU A 137 2.14 -4.44 17.99
CA GLU A 137 1.54 -5.76 18.21
C GLU A 137 2.09 -6.87 17.29
N THR A 138 2.94 -6.54 16.30
CA THR A 138 3.56 -7.47 15.34
C THR A 138 5.02 -7.80 15.68
N ASP A 139 5.39 -7.68 16.95
CA ASP A 139 6.76 -7.80 17.50
C ASP A 139 7.68 -6.63 17.10
N GLY A 140 7.15 -5.60 16.43
CA GLY A 140 7.86 -4.40 16.00
C GLY A 140 7.90 -3.28 17.03
N ARG A 141 7.88 -3.56 18.34
CA ARG A 141 7.78 -2.51 19.39
C ARG A 141 8.83 -1.40 19.25
N ALA A 142 10.09 -1.76 19.05
CA ALA A 142 11.17 -0.78 18.87
C ALA A 142 11.01 0.05 17.58
N ALA A 143 10.42 -0.53 16.53
CA ALA A 143 10.10 0.19 15.32
C ALA A 143 8.93 1.16 15.55
N ALA A 144 7.87 0.69 16.22
CA ALA A 144 6.70 1.50 16.57
C ALA A 144 7.07 2.76 17.38
N GLU A 145 7.95 2.60 18.38
CA GLU A 145 8.45 3.71 19.21
C GLU A 145 9.22 4.78 18.41
N ARG A 146 9.79 4.42 17.26
CA ARG A 146 10.56 5.33 16.39
C ARG A 146 9.72 6.01 15.31
N ILE A 147 8.51 5.52 15.03
CA ILE A 147 7.64 6.08 13.98
C ILE A 147 7.31 7.57 14.23
N PRO A 148 6.93 8.02 15.44
CA PRO A 148 6.64 9.43 15.69
C PRO A 148 7.82 10.35 15.35
N ASP A 149 9.03 9.98 15.74
CA ASP A 149 10.24 10.74 15.44
C ASP A 149 10.51 10.82 13.93
N LYS A 150 10.28 9.71 13.21
CA LYS A 150 10.41 9.68 11.74
C LYS A 150 9.33 10.50 11.04
N LEU A 151 8.09 10.49 11.52
CA LEU A 151 7.03 11.35 11.00
C LEU A 151 7.37 12.84 11.14
N LYS A 152 7.90 13.22 12.31
CA LYS A 152 8.35 14.59 12.55
C LYS A 152 9.52 14.97 11.65
N SER A 153 10.54 14.11 11.56
CA SER A 153 11.75 14.38 10.79
C SER A 153 11.51 14.43 9.27
N LEU A 154 10.64 13.58 8.73
CA LEU A 154 10.45 13.44 7.28
C LEU A 154 9.35 14.37 6.75
N TYR A 155 8.30 14.61 7.54
CA TYR A 155 7.08 15.25 7.07
C TYR A 155 6.62 16.40 7.97
N GLY A 156 7.33 16.72 9.06
CA GLY A 156 6.95 17.78 9.99
C GLY A 156 5.74 17.43 10.85
N ILE A 157 5.41 16.14 10.98
CA ILE A 157 4.16 15.67 11.59
C ILE A 157 4.36 15.25 13.03
N THR A 158 3.47 15.72 13.90
CA THR A 158 3.46 15.39 15.33
C THR A 158 2.15 14.73 15.68
N LEU A 159 2.20 13.56 16.32
CA LEU A 159 1.03 12.88 16.84
C LEU A 159 0.67 13.49 18.20
N GLN A 160 -0.62 13.77 18.42
CA GLN A 160 -1.13 14.32 19.68
C GLN A 160 -1.53 13.22 20.65
#